data_AF-A0A0A3IC24-F1
#
_entry.id   AF-A0A0A3IC24-F1
#
_cell.length_a   1.000
_cell.length_b   1.000
_cell.length_c   1.000
_cell.angle_alpha   90.00
_cell.angle_beta   90.00
_cell.angle_gamma   90.00
#
_symmetry.space_group_name_H-M   'P 1'
#
loop_
_entity.id
_entity.type
_entity.pdbx_description
1 polymer ?
#
loop_
_entity_poly.entity_id
_entity_poly.type
_entity_poly.pdbx_seq_one_letter_code
_entity_poly.pdbx_strand_id
1 'polypeptide(L)'
;PKPNTTPGPAGNKKQTTSTPQNGNKPAAAKQQGKGNDITKGSYSSFRDLMSLEETTRYDKYWYNLGVDKATKARDAKLAEIGTWSNTKKNDITTVVGGVDLNTGKVAVGTKSSKQYSGKPIYAEDLVVEQLGGNHQNIIMTDAIRPRKGSSIPVCKRWQTKLPEK
;
A
#
# COMPACT_ATOMS: atom_id res chain seq x y z
N PRO A 1 -0.37 32.18 -34.82
CA PRO A 1 -0.91 32.14 -36.20
C PRO A 1 -1.14 30.69 -36.65
N LYS A 2 -1.99 30.46 -37.67
CA LYS A 2 -2.55 29.14 -38.01
C LYS A 2 -1.59 28.24 -38.84
N PRO A 3 -1.89 26.93 -39.00
CA PRO A 3 -0.93 25.87 -39.36
C PRO A 3 -0.90 25.56 -40.87
N ASN A 4 -0.05 24.61 -41.30
CA ASN A 4 -0.27 23.75 -42.48
C ASN A 4 0.75 22.58 -42.48
N THR A 5 0.31 21.32 -42.35
CA THR A 5 -0.10 20.30 -43.37
C THR A 5 0.99 19.34 -43.83
N THR A 6 0.73 18.04 -43.62
CA THR A 6 1.32 16.92 -44.36
C THR A 6 0.73 16.87 -45.78
N PRO A 7 1.46 16.33 -46.78
CA PRO A 7 1.20 14.94 -47.20
C PRO A 7 2.46 14.14 -47.61
N GLY A 8 2.39 12.81 -47.60
CA GLY A 8 3.35 11.92 -48.30
C GLY A 8 2.87 11.63 -49.74
N PRO A 9 3.12 10.45 -50.34
CA PRO A 9 4.13 9.42 -50.06
C PRO A 9 4.91 8.98 -51.34
N ALA A 10 6.01 8.23 -51.22
CA ALA A 10 6.60 7.46 -52.34
C ALA A 10 7.50 6.32 -51.84
N GLY A 11 7.58 5.20 -52.56
CA GLY A 11 8.43 4.06 -52.19
C GLY A 11 9.17 3.41 -53.38
N ASN A 12 10.21 2.63 -53.06
CA ASN A 12 10.85 1.61 -53.90
C ASN A 12 11.72 0.74 -52.96
N LYS A 13 11.51 -0.57 -52.81
CA LYS A 13 11.79 -1.73 -53.69
C LYS A 13 13.22 -2.30 -53.55
N LYS A 14 13.24 -3.64 -53.38
CA LYS A 14 14.36 -4.59 -53.65
C LYS A 14 15.53 -4.61 -52.62
N GLN A 15 16.22 -5.74 -52.36
CA GLN A 15 16.14 -7.10 -52.94
C GLN A 15 16.75 -8.19 -52.02
N THR A 16 16.32 -9.47 -52.20
CA THR A 16 17.06 -10.76 -51.97
C THR A 16 17.58 -11.09 -50.54
N THR A 17 17.67 -12.33 -50.04
CA THR A 17 17.64 -13.76 -50.52
C THR A 17 16.76 -14.63 -49.55
N SER A 18 16.54 -15.96 -49.62
CA SER A 18 16.58 -17.05 -50.63
C SER A 18 15.75 -18.27 -50.12
N THR A 19 15.47 -19.25 -50.99
CA THR A 19 14.72 -20.52 -50.75
C THR A 19 15.63 -21.75 -51.11
N PRO A 20 15.23 -23.06 -51.09
CA PRO A 20 14.03 -23.76 -50.55
C PRO A 20 14.23 -25.16 -49.86
N GLN A 21 13.12 -25.70 -49.29
CA GLN A 21 12.68 -27.14 -49.18
C GLN A 21 13.59 -28.21 -48.53
N ASN A 22 13.09 -29.11 -47.67
CA ASN A 22 12.12 -30.21 -47.88
C ASN A 22 11.73 -30.74 -46.45
N GLY A 23 10.54 -31.18 -46.03
CA GLY A 23 9.40 -31.78 -46.72
C GLY A 23 9.13 -33.17 -46.13
N ASN A 24 8.27 -33.27 -45.09
CA ASN A 24 7.63 -34.52 -44.66
C ASN A 24 6.43 -34.24 -43.71
N LYS A 25 5.33 -34.97 -43.92
CA LYS A 25 4.09 -34.94 -43.11
C LYS A 25 3.65 -36.39 -42.89
N PRO A 26 3.26 -36.78 -41.66
CA PRO A 26 1.88 -37.24 -41.49
C PRO A 26 1.21 -36.96 -40.13
N ALA A 27 -0.12 -36.99 -40.20
CA ALA A 27 -1.09 -37.40 -39.16
C ALA A 27 -1.23 -36.57 -37.86
N ALA A 28 -2.46 -36.58 -37.36
CA ALA A 28 -2.88 -35.86 -36.16
C ALA A 28 -2.87 -36.75 -34.92
N ALA A 29 -2.50 -36.20 -33.76
CA ALA A 29 -2.88 -36.73 -32.46
C ALA A 29 -3.05 -35.60 -31.44
N LYS A 30 -4.30 -35.48 -30.97
CA LYS A 30 -4.80 -34.67 -29.85
C LYS A 30 -3.75 -34.26 -28.81
N GLN A 31 -3.62 -32.95 -28.58
CA GLN A 31 -3.61 -32.45 -27.20
C GLN A 31 -4.92 -31.72 -26.97
N GLN A 32 -5.70 -32.24 -26.02
CA GLN A 32 -7.01 -31.71 -25.68
C GLN A 32 -6.82 -30.31 -25.11
N GLY A 33 -7.41 -29.31 -25.77
CA GLY A 33 -7.79 -28.09 -25.07
C GLY A 33 -8.78 -28.51 -23.99
N LYS A 34 -8.29 -28.66 -22.76
CA LYS A 34 -9.16 -28.60 -21.59
C LYS A 34 -9.70 -27.18 -21.57
N GLY A 35 -10.91 -27.01 -22.09
CA GLY A 35 -11.71 -25.85 -21.72
C GLY A 35 -11.75 -25.86 -20.20
N ASN A 36 -11.28 -24.77 -19.59
CA ASN A 36 -11.40 -24.59 -18.15
C ASN A 36 -12.88 -24.35 -17.88
N ASP A 37 -13.59 -25.47 -17.74
CA ASP A 37 -14.97 -25.52 -17.30
C ASP A 37 -15.02 -24.74 -15.99
N ILE A 38 -15.69 -23.58 -16.00
CA ILE A 38 -15.82 -22.71 -14.83
C ILE A 38 -16.87 -23.36 -13.94
N THR A 39 -16.50 -24.49 -13.34
CA THR A 39 -17.10 -24.96 -12.10
C THR A 39 -17.11 -23.76 -11.17
N LYS A 40 -18.30 -23.37 -10.71
CA LYS A 40 -18.54 -22.19 -9.88
C LYS A 40 -17.88 -22.37 -8.51
N GLY A 41 -16.56 -22.24 -8.49
CA GLY A 41 -15.78 -22.13 -7.27
C GLY A 41 -16.30 -20.95 -6.48
N SER A 42 -16.43 -21.13 -5.17
CA SER A 42 -16.87 -20.08 -4.25
C SER A 42 -15.76 -19.06 -4.04
N TYR A 43 -15.42 -18.30 -5.08
CA TYR A 43 -14.50 -17.17 -5.01
C TYR A 43 -15.12 -16.13 -4.07
N SER A 44 -14.54 -16.01 -2.88
CA SER A 44 -14.99 -15.14 -1.79
C SER A 44 -14.49 -13.71 -1.95
N SER A 45 -13.41 -13.52 -2.73
CA SER A 45 -12.85 -12.21 -3.04
C SER A 45 -12.23 -12.15 -4.44
N PHE A 46 -11.99 -10.94 -4.94
CA PHE A 46 -11.25 -10.74 -6.19
C PHE A 46 -9.78 -11.19 -6.11
N ARG A 47 -9.18 -11.33 -4.91
CA ARG A 47 -7.85 -11.92 -4.75
C ARG A 47 -7.83 -13.42 -5.10
N ASP A 48 -8.95 -14.11 -4.89
CA ASP A 48 -9.08 -15.56 -5.15
C ASP A 48 -9.00 -15.89 -6.66
N LEU A 49 -9.08 -14.86 -7.52
CA LEU A 49 -8.92 -14.90 -8.97
C LEU A 49 -7.56 -14.41 -9.47
N MET A 50 -6.70 -13.89 -8.58
CA MET A 50 -5.35 -13.41 -8.92
C MET A 50 -4.32 -14.54 -8.83
N SER A 51 -3.24 -14.43 -9.61
CA SER A 51 -2.03 -15.19 -9.34
C SER A 51 -1.37 -14.77 -8.01
N LEU A 52 -0.45 -15.60 -7.51
CA LEU A 52 0.32 -15.28 -6.29
C LEU A 52 1.15 -13.99 -6.46
N GLU A 53 1.69 -13.73 -7.65
CA GLU A 53 2.45 -12.50 -7.93
C GLU A 53 1.54 -11.27 -7.93
N GLU A 54 0.37 -11.35 -8.55
CA GLU A 54 -0.62 -10.27 -8.58
C GLU A 54 -1.16 -9.96 -7.18
N THR A 55 -1.46 -11.00 -6.39
CA THR A 55 -1.87 -10.85 -4.98
C THR A 55 -0.78 -10.13 -4.17
N THR A 56 0.48 -10.58 -4.29
CA THR A 56 1.63 -9.95 -3.61
C THR A 56 1.80 -8.49 -4.03
N ARG A 57 1.61 -8.19 -5.31
CA ARG A 57 1.71 -6.84 -5.87
C ARG A 57 0.58 -5.94 -5.37
N TYR A 58 -0.65 -6.45 -5.32
CA TYR A 58 -1.83 -5.78 -4.78
C TYR A 58 -1.65 -5.44 -3.29
N ASP A 59 -1.22 -6.42 -2.49
CA ASP A 59 -1.01 -6.25 -1.05
C ASP A 59 0.10 -5.23 -0.75
N LYS A 60 1.20 -5.28 -1.50
CA LYS A 60 2.28 -4.28 -1.41
C LYS A 60 1.82 -2.88 -1.80
N TYR A 61 0.97 -2.75 -2.82
CA TYR A 61 0.40 -1.46 -3.23
C TYR A 61 -0.47 -0.86 -2.12
N TRP A 62 -1.41 -1.63 -1.57
CA TRP A 62 -2.28 -1.16 -0.48
C TRP A 62 -1.50 -0.87 0.80
N TYR A 63 -0.48 -1.68 1.11
CA TYR A 63 0.42 -1.41 2.23
C TYR A 63 1.12 -0.05 2.09
N ASN A 64 1.74 0.21 0.94
CA ASN A 64 2.43 1.47 0.68
C ASN A 64 1.46 2.66 0.70
N LEU A 65 0.29 2.55 0.07
CA LEU A 65 -0.75 3.58 0.09
C LEU A 65 -1.23 3.87 1.52
N GLY A 66 -1.29 2.84 2.37
CA GLY A 66 -1.61 2.98 3.78
C GLY A 66 -0.52 3.75 4.56
N VAL A 67 0.74 3.35 4.40
CA VAL A 67 1.89 4.06 5.00
C VAL A 67 1.91 5.54 4.59
N ASP A 68 1.68 5.86 3.32
CA ASP A 68 1.61 7.23 2.81
C ASP A 68 0.49 8.06 3.47
N LYS A 69 -0.71 7.49 3.58
CA LYS A 69 -1.86 8.15 4.22
C LYS A 69 -1.61 8.41 5.70
N ALA A 70 -1.11 7.40 6.42
CA ALA A 70 -0.81 7.50 7.84
C ALA A 70 0.34 8.51 8.11
N THR A 71 1.36 8.53 7.23
CA THR A 71 2.47 9.50 7.29
C THR A 71 1.99 10.92 7.08
N LYS A 72 1.17 11.18 6.03
CA LYS A 72 0.59 12.51 5.77
C LYS A 72 -0.25 13.01 6.95
N ALA A 73 -1.05 12.15 7.59
CA ALA A 73 -1.86 12.52 8.74
C ALA A 73 -1.01 12.80 10.00
N ARG A 74 0.02 11.98 10.26
CA ARG A 74 0.99 12.22 11.34
C ARG A 74 1.68 13.57 11.14
N ASP A 75 2.18 13.83 9.93
CA ASP A 75 2.99 15.01 9.64
C ASP A 75 2.16 16.29 9.61
N ALA A 76 0.89 16.22 9.17
CA ALA A 76 -0.07 17.30 9.35
C ALA A 76 -0.32 17.62 10.84
N LYS A 77 -0.46 16.59 11.70
CA LYS A 77 -0.61 16.80 13.16
C LYS A 77 0.67 17.35 13.80
N LEU A 78 1.85 16.96 13.31
CA LEU A 78 3.12 17.53 13.75
C LEU A 78 3.24 19.01 13.37
N ALA A 79 2.81 19.39 12.16
CA ALA A 79 2.75 20.79 11.74
C ALA A 79 1.78 21.60 12.62
N GLU A 80 0.60 21.07 12.91
CA GLU A 80 -0.37 21.68 13.85
C GLU A 80 0.26 21.89 15.24
N ILE A 81 0.86 20.85 15.83
CA ILE A 81 1.56 20.92 17.13
C ILE A 81 2.75 21.90 17.08
N GLY A 82 3.37 22.08 15.91
CA GLY A 82 4.42 23.07 15.67
C GLY A 82 3.95 24.52 15.87
N THR A 83 2.67 24.82 15.62
CA THR A 83 2.07 26.15 15.85
C THR A 83 1.70 26.42 17.31
N TRP A 84 1.69 25.39 18.16
CA TRP A 84 1.28 25.52 19.56
C TRP A 84 2.37 26.19 20.42
N SER A 85 1.95 26.81 21.52
CA SER A 85 2.88 27.35 22.52
C SER A 85 3.80 26.26 23.06
N ASN A 86 5.04 26.63 23.42
CA ASN A 86 6.05 25.68 23.92
C ASN A 86 5.52 24.84 25.11
N THR A 87 4.69 25.40 25.99
CA THR A 87 4.05 24.69 27.11
C THR A 87 3.13 23.55 26.64
N LYS A 88 2.34 23.76 25.57
CA LYS A 88 1.47 22.72 24.99
C LYS A 88 2.28 21.70 24.19
N LYS A 89 3.21 22.16 23.35
CA LYS A 89 4.12 21.29 22.58
C LYS A 89 4.95 20.38 23.48
N ASN A 90 5.40 20.89 24.64
CA ASN A 90 6.19 20.11 25.59
C ASN A 90 5.41 19.01 26.31
N ASP A 91 4.07 19.13 26.39
CA ASP A 91 3.23 18.06 26.92
C ASP A 91 3.13 16.86 25.95
N ILE A 92 3.21 17.08 24.64
CA ILE A 92 3.16 15.97 23.69
C ILE A 92 4.50 15.19 23.71
N THR A 93 4.39 13.89 23.98
CA THR A 93 5.52 12.96 24.05
C THR A 93 5.81 12.32 22.70
N THR A 94 4.78 11.75 22.05
CA THR A 94 4.86 11.08 20.76
C THR A 94 3.58 11.32 19.93
N VAL A 95 3.74 11.29 18.61
CA VAL A 95 2.66 11.34 17.62
C VAL A 95 2.83 10.18 16.64
N VAL A 96 1.78 9.38 16.46
CA VAL A 96 1.70 8.24 15.53
C VAL A 96 0.52 8.44 14.60
N GLY A 97 0.71 8.25 13.30
CA GLY A 97 -0.40 8.11 12.35
C GLY A 97 -0.68 6.62 12.12
N GLY A 98 -1.95 6.28 11.90
CA GLY A 98 -2.31 4.96 11.40
C GLY A 98 -3.56 4.97 10.54
N VAL A 99 -3.75 3.89 9.79
CA VAL A 99 -4.85 3.72 8.85
C VAL A 99 -5.35 2.29 8.90
N ASP A 100 -6.66 2.11 8.97
CA ASP A 100 -7.30 0.82 8.75
C ASP A 100 -7.43 0.56 7.24
N LEU A 101 -6.82 -0.52 6.75
CA LEU A 101 -6.89 -0.90 5.35
C LEU A 101 -8.29 -1.30 4.88
N ASN A 102 -9.16 -1.79 5.78
CA ASN A 102 -10.50 -2.25 5.41
C ASN A 102 -11.46 -1.08 5.16
N THR A 103 -11.45 -0.09 6.06
CA THR A 103 -12.33 1.10 5.94
C THR A 103 -11.65 2.29 5.26
N GLY A 104 -10.33 2.26 5.08
CA GLY A 104 -9.54 3.39 4.60
C GLY A 104 -9.46 4.58 5.55
N LYS A 105 -10.01 4.46 6.78
CA LYS A 105 -10.03 5.50 7.80
C LYS A 105 -8.63 5.75 8.35
N VAL A 106 -8.28 7.01 8.52
CA VAL A 106 -6.99 7.45 9.05
C VAL A 106 -7.20 8.10 10.42
N ALA A 107 -6.34 7.76 11.37
CA ALA A 107 -6.36 8.23 12.75
C ALA A 107 -4.97 8.70 13.20
N VAL A 108 -4.92 9.54 14.23
CA VAL A 108 -3.65 10.07 14.77
C VAL A 108 -3.66 10.01 16.30
N GLY A 109 -2.75 9.21 16.85
CA GLY A 109 -2.54 9.06 18.28
C GLY A 109 -1.52 10.06 18.78
N THR A 110 -1.94 10.98 19.65
CA THR A 110 -1.06 11.96 20.31
C THR A 110 -0.97 11.66 21.80
N LYS A 111 0.18 11.17 22.29
CA LYS A 111 0.36 10.88 23.71
C LYS A 111 0.79 12.12 24.49
N SER A 112 -0.13 12.71 25.25
CA SER A 112 0.17 13.74 26.28
C SER A 112 0.88 13.11 27.49
N SER A 113 1.87 13.82 28.04
CA SER A 113 2.60 13.45 29.25
C SER A 113 1.75 13.64 30.51
N LYS A 114 0.93 14.69 30.56
CA LYS A 114 0.06 15.03 31.69
C LYS A 114 -1.15 14.10 31.76
N GLN A 115 -1.83 13.89 30.63
CA GLN A 115 -3.07 13.10 30.57
C GLN A 115 -2.83 11.59 30.81
N TYR A 116 -1.66 11.08 30.41
CA TYR A 116 -1.31 9.66 30.47
C TYR A 116 -0.08 9.38 31.35
N SER A 117 0.23 10.28 32.29
CA SER A 117 1.28 10.06 33.29
C SER A 117 1.02 8.76 34.07
N GLY A 118 2.04 7.93 34.24
CA GLY A 118 1.94 6.64 34.92
C GLY A 118 1.10 5.55 34.22
N LYS A 119 0.43 5.83 33.09
CA LYS A 119 -0.43 4.85 32.39
C LYS A 119 0.36 4.07 31.33
N PRO A 120 0.18 2.74 31.22
CA PRO A 120 0.84 1.90 30.21
C PRO A 120 0.19 1.99 28.82
N ILE A 121 -0.33 3.16 28.45
CA ILE A 121 -1.00 3.47 27.17
C ILE A 121 0.05 3.99 26.19
N TYR A 122 0.09 3.43 24.99
CA TYR A 122 0.97 3.86 23.89
C TYR A 122 0.20 4.78 22.92
N ALA A 123 0.90 5.51 22.05
CA ALA A 123 0.24 6.36 21.06
C ALA A 123 -0.51 5.51 20.02
N GLU A 124 0.04 4.32 19.76
CA GLU A 124 -0.53 3.24 18.96
C GLU A 124 -1.88 2.75 19.51
N ASP A 125 -2.04 2.61 20.82
CA ASP A 125 -3.33 2.20 21.41
C ASP A 125 -4.42 3.27 21.18
N LEU A 126 -4.06 4.56 21.17
CA LEU A 126 -5.00 5.66 20.86
C LEU A 126 -5.43 5.68 19.38
N VAL A 127 -4.53 5.28 18.46
CA VAL A 127 -4.87 5.09 17.04
C VAL A 127 -5.87 3.94 16.87
N VAL A 128 -5.67 2.83 17.58
CA VAL A 128 -6.61 1.69 17.57
C VAL A 128 -7.98 2.09 18.09
N GLU A 129 -8.04 2.81 19.21
CA GLU A 129 -9.28 3.28 19.81
C GLU A 129 -10.08 4.15 18.82
N GLN A 130 -9.42 5.10 18.14
CA GLN A 130 -10.02 5.93 17.09
C GLN A 130 -10.49 5.14 15.86
N LEU A 131 -9.84 4.00 15.54
CA LEU A 131 -10.19 3.13 14.41
C LEU A 131 -11.17 2.00 14.79
N GLY A 132 -11.68 1.97 16.02
CA GLY A 132 -12.72 1.03 16.44
C GLY A 132 -12.22 -0.30 17.01
N GLY A 133 -10.98 -0.36 17.51
CA GLY A 133 -10.52 -1.48 18.36
C GLY A 133 -9.84 -2.66 17.63
N ASN A 134 -9.93 -2.76 16.30
CA ASN A 134 -9.36 -3.90 15.57
C ASN A 134 -7.91 -3.66 15.11
N HIS A 135 -6.96 -4.36 15.70
CA HIS A 135 -5.53 -4.24 15.39
C HIS A 135 -5.11 -4.82 14.02
N GLN A 136 -5.84 -5.83 13.50
CA GLN A 136 -5.30 -6.74 12.46
C GLN A 136 -5.03 -6.09 11.10
N ASN A 137 -5.79 -5.04 10.76
CA ASN A 137 -5.71 -4.36 9.46
C ASN A 137 -5.21 -2.91 9.57
N ILE A 138 -4.67 -2.53 10.74
CA ILE A 138 -4.14 -1.18 10.96
C ILE A 138 -2.66 -1.15 10.60
N ILE A 139 -2.31 -0.32 9.61
CA ILE A 139 -0.93 0.10 9.37
C ILE A 139 -0.64 1.32 10.24
N MET A 140 0.52 1.34 10.89
CA MET A 140 1.01 2.49 11.66
C MET A 140 2.35 2.98 11.13
N THR A 141 2.60 4.27 11.30
CA THR A 141 3.90 4.89 11.11
C THR A 141 4.77 4.75 12.35
N ASP A 142 6.07 4.97 12.20
CA ASP A 142 6.93 5.34 13.34
C ASP A 142 6.37 6.53 14.13
N ALA A 143 6.61 6.51 15.44
CA ALA A 143 6.24 7.53 16.40
C ALA A 143 7.27 8.66 16.41
N ILE A 144 6.84 9.90 16.09
CA ILE A 144 7.72 11.07 16.13
C ILE A 144 7.58 11.77 17.49
N ARG A 145 8.70 12.21 18.09
CA ARG A 145 8.71 13.08 19.27
C ARG A 145 8.75 14.56 18.87
N PRO A 146 7.67 15.36 19.01
CA PRO A 146 7.61 16.73 18.49
C PRO A 146 8.68 17.67 19.06
N ARG A 147 9.15 17.41 20.29
CA ARG A 147 10.20 18.21 20.95
C ARG A 147 11.60 18.06 20.35
N LYS A 148 11.92 16.94 19.69
CA LYS A 148 13.28 16.62 19.21
C LYS A 148 13.32 16.19 17.74
N GLY A 149 12.17 16.03 17.07
CA GLY A 149 12.07 15.47 15.72
C GLY A 149 12.44 13.97 15.63
N SER A 150 12.85 13.34 16.73
CA SER A 150 13.33 11.95 16.72
C SER A 150 12.22 10.97 16.38
N SER A 151 12.46 10.11 15.39
CA SER A 151 11.64 8.94 15.10
C SER A 151 11.92 7.81 16.09
N ILE A 152 10.87 7.07 16.44
CA ILE A 152 10.91 5.89 17.29
C ILE A 152 10.07 4.83 16.58
N PRO A 153 10.62 3.61 16.34
CA PRO A 153 9.84 2.55 15.72
C PRO A 153 8.64 2.18 16.60
N VAL A 154 7.57 1.70 15.94
CA VAL A 154 6.37 1.15 16.61
C VAL A 154 6.76 0.24 17.77
N CYS A 155 6.10 0.41 18.93
CA CYS A 155 6.44 -0.31 20.15
C CYS A 155 6.48 -1.83 19.93
N LYS A 156 7.53 -2.53 20.39
CA LYS A 156 7.64 -4.00 20.31
C LYS A 156 6.41 -4.74 20.85
N ARG A 157 5.81 -4.24 21.95
CA ARG A 157 4.58 -4.78 22.55
C ARG A 157 3.36 -4.63 21.64
N TRP A 158 3.38 -3.67 20.73
CA TRP A 158 2.34 -3.46 19.72
C TRP A 158 2.64 -4.28 18.46
N GLN A 159 3.91 -4.40 18.06
CA GLN A 159 4.35 -5.33 17.00
C GLN A 159 3.95 -6.78 17.30
N THR A 160 4.08 -7.26 18.55
CA THR A 160 3.62 -8.59 18.97
C THR A 160 2.10 -8.78 19.02
N LYS A 161 1.29 -7.74 18.76
CA LYS A 161 -0.18 -7.85 18.60
C LYS A 161 -0.61 -7.93 17.14
N LEU A 162 0.30 -7.67 16.19
CA LEU A 162 0.05 -7.91 14.78
C LEU A 162 0.21 -9.42 14.49
N PRO A 163 -0.52 -9.96 13.50
CA PRO A 163 -0.19 -11.29 12.98
C PRO A 163 1.25 -11.29 12.46
N GLU A 164 1.99 -12.37 12.73
CA GLU A 164 3.27 -12.61 12.05
C GLU A 164 3.01 -12.70 10.54
N LYS A 165 3.88 -12.04 9.74
CA LYS A 165 3.78 -11.96 8.28
C LYS A 165 4.46 -13.14 7.61
#